data_AF-A0AAX3W7N4-F1
#
_entry.id   AF-A0AAX3W7N4-F1
#
_cell.length_a   1.000
_cell.length_b   1.000
_cell.length_c   1.000
_cell.angle_alpha   90.00
_cell.angle_beta   90.00
_cell.angle_gamma   90.00
#
_symmetry.space_group_name_H-M   'P 1'
#
loop_
_entity.id
_entity.type
_entity.pdbx_description
1 polymer ?
#
loop_
_entity_poly.entity_id
_entity_poly.type
_entity_poly.pdbx_seq_one_letter_code
_entity_poly.pdbx_strand_id
1 'polypeptide(L)'
;MSQQSKVFPLDNEKQVEVKVIDNRFQFEIDEMLAMTQEEHSEFPYIPVSPCLGYSRALYPEHPLLVGLLLGFLYHEALTGETDERMETVASAINSQNRGKMIQALNLVETNKLGHYPPTRFLGLSERAVNLGHSIFSLFEDDVMFLASTRDKVISHPPLLDHSDIVDTQERLFFYTKDKDFFDNDERIAIIDNHLLNGHSVINLIMKIHKKYPSRQMFTVLTPIDLRSQSVKESFSSLEKSLNIKINIISLMSFDVEVQDIQNVTHQLTHNELLKNNHHETKVQYYSLRHIINDYFIVKAQNMLRNGTIHDNPYFISTGRFTLNGREQQISEELFQRMGELLGDLLDDSSKMIIGIGEFLYVPLQIARYLPGKEVKVQGTTRFNFDSSTLNHSNKKISFMSPLERSITHYLYNLEIDQYDQIIVLVERLRHKTEIDDLVQQLKILGAKSILVIEMTSIAFNEDRLY
;
A
#
# COMPACT_ATOMS: atom_id res chain seq x y z
N MET A 1 -7.60 2.84 34.45
CA MET A 1 -7.32 1.69 33.57
C MET A 1 -5.85 1.79 33.19
N SER A 2 -5.08 0.71 33.28
CA SER A 2 -3.67 0.73 32.86
C SER A 2 -3.60 1.07 31.37
N GLN A 3 -2.80 2.07 31.00
CA GLN A 3 -2.51 2.38 29.62
C GLN A 3 -1.89 1.14 28.96
N GLN A 4 -2.47 0.64 27.87
CA GLN A 4 -1.92 -0.49 27.13
C GLN A 4 -0.54 -0.08 26.62
N SER A 5 0.49 -0.86 26.92
CA SER A 5 1.85 -0.64 26.40
C SER A 5 2.45 -1.94 25.89
N LYS A 6 3.41 -1.82 24.98
CA LYS A 6 4.19 -2.94 24.46
C LYS A 6 5.64 -2.53 24.30
N VAL A 7 6.54 -3.44 24.66
CA VAL A 7 7.97 -3.29 24.44
C VAL A 7 8.38 -4.10 23.22
N PHE A 8 9.08 -3.45 22.30
CA PHE A 8 9.69 -4.05 21.13
C PHE A 8 11.21 -4.08 21.32
N PRO A 9 11.85 -5.26 21.27
CA PRO A 9 13.30 -5.32 21.31
C PRO A 9 13.91 -4.67 20.08
N LEU A 10 15.12 -4.11 20.24
CA LEU A 10 15.98 -3.64 19.17
C LEU A 10 17.39 -4.25 19.32
N ASP A 11 18.15 -4.26 18.23
CA ASP A 11 19.59 -4.49 18.24
C ASP A 11 20.32 -3.41 19.06
N ASN A 12 21.57 -3.69 19.44
CA ASN A 12 22.44 -2.80 20.23
C ASN A 12 21.93 -2.49 21.65
N GLU A 13 21.37 -3.49 22.33
CA GLU A 13 20.92 -3.38 23.73
C GLU A 13 19.87 -2.28 23.95
N LYS A 14 19.02 -2.05 22.94
CA LYS A 14 17.93 -1.07 23.00
C LYS A 14 16.57 -1.74 22.95
N GLN A 15 15.56 -1.03 23.41
CA GLN A 15 14.16 -1.37 23.20
C GLN A 15 13.34 -0.11 22.93
N VAL A 16 12.19 -0.32 22.33
CA VAL A 16 11.17 0.70 22.10
C VAL A 16 9.96 0.32 22.91
N GLU A 17 9.59 1.13 23.90
CA GLU A 17 8.29 1.05 24.53
C GLU A 17 7.31 1.93 23.77
N VAL A 18 6.18 1.36 23.36
CA VAL A 18 5.05 2.11 22.83
C VAL A 18 3.93 2.09 23.86
N LYS A 19 3.34 3.25 24.13
CA LYS A 19 2.19 3.42 25.03
C LYS A 19 1.03 3.92 24.20
N VAL A 20 -0.08 3.20 24.19
CA VAL A 20 -1.28 3.57 23.42
C VAL A 20 -1.86 4.87 23.99
N ILE A 21 -2.00 5.90 23.15
CA ILE A 21 -2.69 7.16 23.49
C ILE A 21 -4.16 7.05 23.08
N ASP A 22 -4.41 6.64 21.83
CA ASP A 22 -5.74 6.44 21.28
C ASP A 22 -5.83 5.13 20.51
N ASN A 23 -6.93 4.41 20.72
CA ASN A 23 -7.27 3.14 20.07
C ASN A 23 -8.79 2.91 20.22
N ARG A 24 -9.58 3.78 19.58
CA ARG A 24 -11.06 3.76 19.64
C ARG A 24 -11.65 2.37 19.38
N PHE A 25 -11.06 1.62 18.46
CA PHE A 25 -11.58 0.35 17.95
C PHE A 25 -10.93 -0.88 18.60
N GLN A 26 -10.14 -0.70 19.64
CA GLN A 26 -9.52 -1.78 20.42
C GLN A 26 -8.71 -2.75 19.54
N PHE A 27 -7.98 -2.24 18.55
CA PHE A 27 -7.05 -3.03 17.76
C PHE A 27 -5.93 -3.58 18.63
N GLU A 28 -5.55 -4.82 18.38
CA GLU A 28 -4.33 -5.39 18.95
C GLU A 28 -3.09 -4.69 18.36
N ILE A 29 -2.13 -4.35 19.22
CA ILE A 29 -0.91 -3.62 18.80
C ILE A 29 -0.20 -4.38 17.68
N ASP A 30 -0.08 -5.70 17.78
CA ASP A 30 0.67 -6.53 16.82
C ASP A 30 0.02 -6.66 15.45
N GLU A 31 -1.29 -6.38 15.36
CA GLU A 31 -1.99 -6.37 14.09
C GLU A 31 -1.76 -5.06 13.33
N MET A 32 -1.45 -3.98 14.05
CA MET A 32 -1.32 -2.62 13.51
C MET A 32 0.11 -2.11 13.43
N LEU A 33 0.99 -2.57 14.32
CA LEU A 33 2.34 -2.08 14.50
C LEU A 33 3.33 -3.23 14.76
N ALA A 34 4.37 -3.26 13.92
CA ALA A 34 5.61 -3.98 14.19
C ALA A 34 6.80 -3.04 13.97
N MET A 35 7.96 -3.44 14.45
CA MET A 35 9.21 -2.70 14.31
C MET A 35 10.23 -3.53 13.52
N THR A 36 11.03 -2.86 12.70
CA THR A 36 12.20 -3.43 12.02
C THR A 36 13.39 -2.50 12.13
N GLN A 37 14.60 -3.02 11.93
CA GLN A 37 15.81 -2.20 11.79
C GLN A 37 16.47 -2.41 10.43
N GLU A 38 17.16 -1.37 9.96
CA GLU A 38 18.01 -1.37 8.76
C GLU A 38 19.40 -0.85 9.18
N GLU A 39 20.48 -1.52 8.75
CA GLU A 39 21.87 -1.24 9.18
C GLU A 39 22.32 0.22 8.98
N HIS A 40 21.64 0.99 8.12
CA HIS A 40 22.00 2.36 7.75
C HIS A 40 20.88 3.39 7.98
N SER A 41 19.90 3.08 8.82
CA SER A 41 18.82 4.03 9.13
C SER A 41 19.28 5.10 10.12
N GLU A 42 18.89 6.36 9.87
CA GLU A 42 19.03 7.45 10.87
C GLU A 42 18.11 7.23 12.08
N PHE A 43 17.09 6.37 11.94
CA PHE A 43 16.16 6.04 13.01
C PHE A 43 16.56 4.73 13.68
N PRO A 44 16.44 4.63 15.02
CA PRO A 44 16.76 3.40 15.73
C PRO A 44 15.84 2.23 15.34
N TYR A 45 14.70 2.51 14.71
CA TYR A 45 13.74 1.54 14.19
C TYR A 45 12.91 2.14 13.05
N ILE A 46 12.28 1.28 12.26
CA ILE A 46 11.33 1.62 11.20
C ILE A 46 9.98 0.94 11.52
N PRO A 47 8.88 1.70 11.55
CA PRO A 47 7.55 1.14 11.73
C PRO A 47 7.11 0.33 10.50
N VAL A 48 6.49 -0.80 10.78
CA VAL A 48 5.83 -1.66 9.81
C VAL A 48 4.36 -1.74 10.21
N SER A 49 3.46 -1.56 9.24
CA SER A 49 2.00 -1.64 9.44
C SER A 49 1.50 -2.98 8.90
N PRO A 50 1.42 -4.06 9.72
CA PRO A 50 1.14 -5.40 9.22
C PRO A 50 -0.25 -5.53 8.58
N CYS A 51 -1.17 -4.66 8.96
CA CYS A 51 -2.54 -4.57 8.46
C CYS A 51 -2.63 -4.17 6.97
N LEU A 52 -1.55 -3.68 6.34
CA LEU A 52 -1.54 -3.22 4.95
C LEU A 52 -1.13 -4.28 3.93
N GLY A 53 -0.65 -5.44 4.38
CA GLY A 53 -0.37 -6.59 3.50
C GLY A 53 0.96 -6.55 2.74
N TYR A 54 1.95 -5.77 3.20
CA TYR A 54 3.32 -5.79 2.62
C TYR A 54 4.28 -6.69 3.40
N SER A 55 4.10 -6.76 4.72
CA SER A 55 4.94 -7.60 5.57
C SER A 55 4.41 -9.01 5.71
N ARG A 56 3.12 -9.28 5.47
CA ARG A 56 2.52 -10.63 5.55
C ARG A 56 1.35 -10.77 4.60
N ALA A 57 1.00 -11.99 4.25
CA ALA A 57 -0.17 -12.28 3.44
C ALA A 57 -1.47 -12.13 4.26
N LEU A 58 -2.43 -11.39 3.74
CA LEU A 58 -3.72 -11.12 4.39
C LEU A 58 -4.89 -11.62 3.54
N TYR A 59 -6.07 -11.77 4.15
CA TYR A 59 -7.28 -11.85 3.34
C TYR A 59 -7.48 -10.53 2.58
N PRO A 60 -7.91 -10.55 1.30
CA PRO A 60 -7.97 -9.34 0.48
C PRO A 60 -8.85 -8.24 1.08
N GLU A 61 -9.89 -8.63 1.81
CA GLU A 61 -10.84 -7.70 2.43
C GLU A 61 -10.21 -6.90 3.59
N HIS A 62 -9.18 -7.45 4.26
CA HIS A 62 -8.60 -6.83 5.45
C HIS A 62 -7.97 -5.45 5.19
N PRO A 63 -6.95 -5.31 4.31
CA PRO A 63 -6.35 -3.99 4.05
C PRO A 63 -7.33 -3.02 3.39
N LEU A 64 -8.35 -3.51 2.68
CA LEU A 64 -9.42 -2.67 2.14
C LEU A 64 -10.24 -2.07 3.28
N LEU A 65 -10.74 -2.89 4.20
CA LEU A 65 -11.51 -2.43 5.36
C LEU A 65 -10.73 -1.45 6.25
N VAL A 66 -9.41 -1.64 6.41
CA VAL A 66 -8.54 -0.68 7.12
C VAL A 66 -8.60 0.71 6.48
N GLY A 67 -8.52 0.79 5.15
CA GLY A 67 -8.67 2.06 4.43
C GLY A 67 -10.08 2.64 4.52
N LEU A 68 -11.12 1.83 4.40
CA LEU A 68 -12.50 2.28 4.53
C LEU A 68 -12.78 2.85 5.93
N LEU A 69 -12.24 2.23 6.99
CA LEU A 69 -12.38 2.72 8.36
C LEU A 69 -11.70 4.08 8.56
N LEU A 70 -10.51 4.28 7.96
CA LEU A 70 -9.87 5.60 7.92
C LEU A 70 -10.69 6.62 7.12
N GLY A 71 -11.33 6.20 6.03
CA GLY A 71 -12.27 7.02 5.27
C GLY A 71 -13.48 7.47 6.10
N PHE A 72 -14.02 6.59 6.94
CA PHE A 72 -15.08 6.96 7.88
C PHE A 72 -14.61 7.93 8.96
N LEU A 73 -13.41 7.74 9.53
CA LEU A 73 -12.84 8.71 10.47
C LEU A 73 -12.60 10.08 9.80
N TYR A 74 -12.20 10.08 8.52
CA TYR A 74 -12.10 11.30 7.73
C TYR A 74 -13.46 12.00 7.57
N HIS A 75 -14.51 11.24 7.26
CA HIS A 75 -15.89 11.74 7.19
C HIS A 75 -16.36 12.33 8.52
N GLU A 76 -16.15 11.61 9.63
CA GLU A 76 -16.52 12.06 10.98
C GLU A 76 -15.77 13.34 11.37
N ALA A 77 -14.46 13.41 11.13
CA ALA A 77 -13.68 14.61 11.41
C ALA A 77 -14.10 15.82 10.56
N LEU A 78 -14.63 15.57 9.36
CA LEU A 78 -15.07 16.61 8.44
C LEU A 78 -16.46 17.15 8.78
N THR A 79 -17.40 16.25 9.07
CA THR A 79 -18.84 16.55 9.19
C THR A 79 -19.30 16.67 10.64
N GLY A 80 -18.58 16.06 11.57
CA GLY A 80 -19.02 15.85 12.94
C GLY A 80 -20.00 14.68 13.11
N GLU A 81 -20.30 13.94 12.03
CA GLU A 81 -21.25 12.84 12.03
C GLU A 81 -20.52 11.48 12.05
N THR A 82 -20.87 10.64 13.03
CA THR A 82 -20.35 9.27 13.13
C THR A 82 -21.20 8.34 12.26
N ASP A 83 -20.57 7.59 11.36
CA ASP A 83 -21.25 6.56 10.57
C ASP A 83 -21.42 5.27 11.39
N GLU A 84 -22.63 4.73 11.45
CA GLU A 84 -22.96 3.54 12.25
C GLU A 84 -22.21 2.27 11.80
N ARG A 85 -21.71 2.25 10.56
CA ARG A 85 -21.01 1.09 9.99
C ARG A 85 -19.57 0.96 10.50
N MET A 86 -19.02 2.02 11.10
CA MET A 86 -17.64 2.03 11.63
C MET A 86 -17.38 0.86 12.59
N GLU A 87 -18.30 0.62 13.53
CA GLU A 87 -18.18 -0.48 14.50
C GLU A 87 -18.25 -1.86 13.84
N THR A 88 -19.07 -2.00 12.79
CA THR A 88 -19.17 -3.25 12.02
C THR A 88 -17.86 -3.53 11.26
N VAL A 89 -17.29 -2.50 10.62
CA VAL A 89 -16.01 -2.59 9.91
C VAL A 89 -14.88 -2.92 10.88
N ALA A 90 -14.78 -2.19 11.99
CA ALA A 90 -13.78 -2.42 13.03
C ALA A 90 -13.88 -3.84 13.62
N SER A 91 -15.09 -4.29 13.96
CA SER A 91 -15.34 -5.64 14.47
C SER A 91 -14.95 -6.72 13.47
N ALA A 92 -15.20 -6.49 12.17
CA ALA A 92 -14.81 -7.42 11.12
C ALA A 92 -13.28 -7.55 11.01
N ILE A 93 -12.55 -6.44 11.05
CA ILE A 93 -11.07 -6.41 11.06
C ILE A 93 -10.54 -7.20 12.27
N ASN A 94 -11.01 -6.88 13.48
CA ASN A 94 -10.59 -7.53 14.72
C ASN A 94 -10.91 -9.04 14.77
N SER A 95 -11.96 -9.48 14.07
CA SER A 95 -12.38 -10.88 14.13
C SER A 95 -11.45 -11.85 13.42
N GLN A 96 -10.57 -11.36 12.52
CA GLN A 96 -9.76 -12.16 11.60
C GLN A 96 -10.57 -13.20 10.78
N ASN A 97 -11.89 -13.03 10.71
CA ASN A 97 -12.80 -13.94 10.04
C ASN A 97 -13.17 -13.39 8.65
N ARG A 98 -12.74 -14.08 7.60
CA ARG A 98 -12.99 -13.64 6.21
C ARG A 98 -14.46 -13.43 5.90
N GLY A 99 -15.36 -14.30 6.40
CA GLY A 99 -16.80 -14.17 6.16
C GLY A 99 -17.39 -12.87 6.73
N LYS A 100 -16.98 -12.48 7.94
CA LYS A 100 -17.36 -11.19 8.54
C LYS A 100 -16.77 -10.01 7.76
N MET A 101 -15.53 -10.13 7.30
CA MET A 101 -14.90 -9.10 6.47
C MET A 101 -15.61 -8.90 5.13
N ILE A 102 -16.00 -9.98 4.45
CA ILE A 102 -16.81 -9.92 3.22
C ILE A 102 -18.15 -9.22 3.50
N GLN A 103 -18.83 -9.57 4.59
CA GLN A 103 -20.10 -8.94 4.97
C GLN A 103 -19.96 -7.43 5.22
N ALA A 104 -18.94 -7.03 5.99
CA ALA A 104 -18.67 -5.62 6.26
C ALA A 104 -18.30 -4.85 5.00
N LEU A 105 -17.52 -5.45 4.10
CA LEU A 105 -17.12 -4.82 2.85
C LEU A 105 -18.33 -4.62 1.92
N ASN A 106 -19.17 -5.64 1.75
CA ASN A 106 -20.39 -5.55 0.97
C ASN A 106 -21.36 -4.48 1.53
N LEU A 107 -21.44 -4.35 2.86
CA LEU A 107 -22.24 -3.32 3.52
C LEU A 107 -21.79 -1.90 3.16
N VAL A 108 -20.47 -1.67 3.08
CA VAL A 108 -19.92 -0.36 2.70
C VAL A 108 -20.13 -0.10 1.20
N GLU A 109 -19.86 -1.08 0.35
CA GLU A 109 -19.95 -0.94 -1.11
C GLU A 109 -21.37 -0.75 -1.64
N THR A 110 -22.37 -1.31 -0.94
CA THR A 110 -23.78 -1.15 -1.32
C THR A 110 -24.28 0.27 -1.09
N ASN A 111 -23.65 1.05 -0.22
CA ASN A 111 -24.08 2.41 0.12
C ASN A 111 -22.89 3.32 0.41
N LYS A 112 -22.19 3.75 -0.65
CA LYS A 112 -21.03 4.64 -0.50
C LYS A 112 -21.46 6.03 -0.01
N LEU A 113 -20.49 6.82 0.44
CA LEU A 113 -20.75 8.20 0.88
C LEU A 113 -20.90 9.12 -0.35
N GLY A 114 -22.14 9.52 -0.64
CA GLY A 114 -22.47 10.49 -1.69
C GLY A 114 -22.39 11.94 -1.23
N HIS A 115 -22.37 12.88 -2.19
CA HIS A 115 -22.42 14.34 -1.98
C HIS A 115 -21.41 14.86 -0.94
N TYR A 116 -20.12 14.64 -1.22
CA TYR A 116 -19.03 15.00 -0.32
C TYR A 116 -18.34 16.31 -0.78
N PRO A 117 -17.85 17.18 0.13
CA PRO A 117 -17.08 18.35 -0.28
C PRO A 117 -15.88 17.97 -1.16
N PRO A 118 -15.62 18.71 -2.26
CA PRO A 118 -14.54 18.35 -3.17
C PRO A 118 -13.21 18.13 -2.45
N THR A 119 -12.66 16.94 -2.60
CA THR A 119 -11.47 16.48 -1.87
C THR A 119 -10.49 15.78 -2.79
N ARG A 120 -9.20 16.11 -2.63
CA ARG A 120 -8.07 15.46 -3.32
C ARG A 120 -7.36 14.54 -2.35
N PHE A 121 -7.44 13.23 -2.60
CA PHE A 121 -6.72 12.20 -1.87
C PHE A 121 -5.38 11.92 -2.54
N LEU A 122 -4.28 12.09 -1.81
CA LEU A 122 -2.91 11.91 -2.28
C LEU A 122 -2.26 10.72 -1.59
N GLY A 123 -2.13 9.59 -2.29
CA GLY A 123 -1.51 8.37 -1.77
C GLY A 123 0.01 8.37 -1.90
N LEU A 124 0.74 8.25 -0.79
CA LEU A 124 2.21 8.17 -0.81
C LEU A 124 2.71 6.76 -1.16
N SER A 125 3.59 6.70 -2.15
CA SER A 125 4.22 5.45 -2.58
C SER A 125 5.35 5.05 -1.62
N GLU A 126 5.57 3.76 -1.40
CA GLU A 126 4.89 2.63 -2.05
C GLU A 126 3.69 2.12 -1.24
N ARG A 127 3.86 2.03 0.09
CA ARG A 127 3.01 1.22 0.97
C ARG A 127 1.68 1.87 1.37
N ALA A 128 1.42 3.11 0.96
CA ALA A 128 0.16 3.81 1.25
C ALA A 128 -0.73 3.99 0.01
N VAL A 129 -0.31 3.51 -1.17
CA VAL A 129 -1.09 3.63 -2.42
C VAL A 129 -2.41 2.86 -2.30
N ASN A 130 -2.36 1.58 -1.90
CA ASN A 130 -3.58 0.79 -1.72
C ASN A 130 -4.45 1.30 -0.58
N LEU A 131 -3.84 1.84 0.48
CA LEU A 131 -4.55 2.46 1.59
C LEU A 131 -5.33 3.70 1.12
N GLY A 132 -4.66 4.61 0.42
CA GLY A 132 -5.27 5.83 -0.12
C GLY A 132 -6.38 5.54 -1.12
N HIS A 133 -6.17 4.55 -1.99
CA HIS A 133 -7.19 4.11 -2.94
C HIS A 133 -8.39 3.51 -2.21
N SER A 134 -8.18 2.69 -1.17
CA SER A 134 -9.27 2.14 -0.37
C SER A 134 -10.08 3.25 0.34
N ILE A 135 -9.42 4.23 0.95
CA ILE A 135 -10.09 5.42 1.52
C ILE A 135 -10.97 6.10 0.47
N PHE A 136 -10.39 6.38 -0.70
CA PHE A 136 -11.09 7.04 -1.79
C PHE A 136 -12.30 6.25 -2.31
N SER A 137 -12.23 4.91 -2.33
CA SER A 137 -13.32 4.06 -2.81
C SER A 137 -14.60 4.11 -1.97
N LEU A 138 -14.54 4.70 -0.77
CA LEU A 138 -15.69 4.96 0.08
C LEU A 138 -16.65 6.02 -0.49
N PHE A 139 -16.16 6.91 -1.36
CA PHE A 139 -16.91 8.09 -1.82
C PHE A 139 -17.42 7.89 -3.25
N GLU A 140 -18.62 8.42 -3.56
CA GLU A 140 -19.22 8.29 -4.90
C GLU A 140 -18.76 9.36 -5.87
N ASP A 141 -18.83 10.63 -5.47
CA ASP A 141 -18.70 11.80 -6.36
C ASP A 141 -17.77 12.88 -5.77
N ASP A 142 -17.41 13.87 -6.60
CA ASP A 142 -16.63 15.09 -6.31
C ASP A 142 -15.27 14.89 -5.60
N VAL A 143 -14.82 13.65 -5.47
CA VAL A 143 -13.50 13.30 -4.98
C VAL A 143 -12.57 12.86 -6.11
N MET A 144 -11.28 13.13 -5.94
CA MET A 144 -10.25 12.59 -6.82
C MET A 144 -9.13 11.95 -6.02
N PHE A 145 -8.62 10.83 -6.52
CA PHE A 145 -7.47 10.15 -5.98
C PHE A 145 -6.29 10.26 -6.94
N LEU A 146 -5.14 10.59 -6.38
CA LEU A 146 -3.88 10.63 -7.09
C LEU A 146 -2.79 9.94 -6.26
N ALA A 147 -2.34 8.80 -6.75
CA ALA A 147 -1.20 8.10 -6.18
C ALA A 147 0.11 8.72 -6.70
N SER A 148 1.04 8.96 -5.79
CA SER A 148 2.43 9.18 -6.18
C SER A 148 3.06 7.91 -6.72
N THR A 149 4.18 8.05 -7.43
CA THR A 149 4.94 6.95 -7.99
C THR A 149 6.45 7.18 -7.87
N ARG A 150 7.21 6.09 -7.77
CA ARG A 150 8.67 6.07 -7.94
C ARG A 150 9.11 6.10 -9.41
N ASP A 151 8.20 5.85 -10.35
CA ASP A 151 8.46 5.92 -11.80
C ASP A 151 8.73 7.35 -12.26
N LYS A 152 9.77 7.51 -13.10
CA LYS A 152 10.07 8.78 -13.76
C LYS A 152 9.45 8.76 -15.16
N VAL A 153 8.18 9.15 -15.24
CA VAL A 153 7.49 9.31 -16.53
C VAL A 153 8.04 10.55 -17.24
N ILE A 154 8.70 10.35 -18.39
CA ILE A 154 9.33 11.42 -19.18
C ILE A 154 8.41 11.98 -20.28
N SER A 155 7.40 11.20 -20.65
CA SER A 155 6.38 11.61 -21.64
C SER A 155 5.35 12.62 -21.11
N HIS A 156 5.28 12.79 -19.79
CA HIS A 156 4.32 13.67 -19.12
C HIS A 156 5.05 14.51 -18.06
N PRO A 157 4.83 15.83 -17.99
CA PRO A 157 5.40 16.64 -16.91
C PRO A 157 4.74 16.25 -15.57
N PRO A 158 5.51 16.10 -14.48
CA PRO A 158 4.94 15.86 -13.16
C PRO A 158 4.21 17.11 -12.65
N LEU A 159 3.10 16.88 -11.94
CA LEU A 159 2.40 17.91 -11.16
C LEU A 159 3.27 18.40 -10.00
N LEU A 160 3.91 17.44 -9.32
CA LEU A 160 4.86 17.60 -8.23
C LEU A 160 5.97 16.57 -8.39
N ASP A 161 7.23 16.96 -8.16
CA ASP A 161 8.40 16.10 -8.28
C ASP A 161 9.19 15.96 -6.96
N HIS A 162 10.15 15.02 -6.97
CA HIS A 162 10.87 14.56 -5.78
C HIS A 162 11.79 15.57 -5.09
N SER A 163 12.28 16.60 -5.79
CA SER A 163 13.48 17.39 -5.43
C SER A 163 13.50 17.98 -4.01
N ASP A 164 12.33 18.13 -3.39
CA ASP A 164 12.18 18.70 -2.06
C ASP A 164 11.25 17.87 -1.15
N ILE A 165 10.71 16.74 -1.62
CA ILE A 165 9.72 15.95 -0.86
C ILE A 165 10.39 14.84 -0.05
N VAL A 166 11.28 14.11 -0.71
CA VAL A 166 11.97 12.93 -0.17
C VAL A 166 13.48 13.11 -0.32
N ASP A 167 14.27 12.18 0.21
CA ASP A 167 15.72 12.16 -0.01
C ASP A 167 16.07 12.20 -1.50
N THR A 168 17.16 12.87 -1.87
CA THR A 168 17.59 13.05 -3.27
C THR A 168 17.86 11.73 -4.02
N GLN A 169 18.15 10.65 -3.31
CA GLN A 169 18.35 9.32 -3.89
C GLN A 169 17.01 8.59 -4.13
N GLU A 170 15.93 9.09 -3.51
CA GLU A 170 14.58 8.61 -3.66
C GLU A 170 13.84 9.34 -4.78
N ARG A 171 12.93 8.62 -5.45
CA ARG A 171 12.03 9.19 -6.46
C ARG A 171 10.66 9.36 -5.84
N LEU A 172 9.90 10.40 -6.16
CA LEU A 172 8.51 10.54 -5.77
C LEU A 172 7.88 11.58 -6.70
N PHE A 173 6.95 11.14 -7.54
CA PHE A 173 6.32 11.96 -8.55
C PHE A 173 4.81 11.83 -8.46
N PHE A 174 4.12 12.93 -8.73
CA PHE A 174 2.68 12.97 -8.92
C PHE A 174 2.41 13.33 -10.38
N TYR A 175 1.67 12.48 -11.11
CA TYR A 175 1.31 12.71 -12.50
C TYR A 175 -0.21 12.81 -12.64
N THR A 176 -0.71 13.82 -13.35
CA THR A 176 -2.15 14.00 -13.54
C THR A 176 -2.43 14.30 -15.00
N LYS A 177 -3.58 13.83 -15.49
CA LYS A 177 -4.14 14.30 -16.77
C LYS A 177 -4.84 15.64 -16.65
N ASP A 178 -5.26 15.98 -15.45
CA ASP A 178 -5.95 17.23 -15.12
C ASP A 178 -4.93 18.26 -14.61
N LYS A 179 -4.63 19.28 -15.44
CA LYS A 179 -3.68 20.35 -15.08
C LYS A 179 -4.21 21.23 -13.95
N ASP A 180 -5.52 21.25 -13.80
CA ASP A 180 -6.27 22.07 -12.87
C ASP A 180 -6.66 21.22 -11.64
N PHE A 181 -5.95 20.11 -11.40
CA PHE A 181 -6.20 19.17 -10.30
C PHE A 181 -6.25 19.85 -8.92
N PHE A 182 -5.44 20.90 -8.73
CA PHE A 182 -5.40 21.71 -7.51
C PHE A 182 -6.12 23.06 -7.66
N ASP A 183 -6.84 23.29 -8.75
CA ASP A 183 -7.65 24.50 -8.91
C ASP A 183 -8.94 24.36 -8.11
N ASN A 184 -9.58 25.51 -7.80
CA ASN A 184 -10.70 25.64 -6.85
C ASN A 184 -10.27 25.37 -5.40
N ASP A 185 -10.78 26.09 -4.39
CA ASP A 185 -10.33 25.98 -2.97
C ASP A 185 -10.81 24.70 -2.28
N GLU A 186 -10.16 23.59 -2.62
CA GLU A 186 -10.54 22.24 -2.20
C GLU A 186 -9.65 21.68 -1.10
N ARG A 187 -10.17 20.63 -0.44
CA ARG A 187 -9.50 19.96 0.68
C ARG A 187 -8.47 18.98 0.14
N ILE A 188 -7.32 18.89 0.81
CA ILE A 188 -6.26 17.93 0.47
C ILE A 188 -6.09 16.95 1.62
N ALA A 189 -6.25 15.67 1.32
CA ALA A 189 -5.99 14.56 2.21
C ALA A 189 -4.72 13.83 1.75
N ILE A 190 -3.67 13.80 2.58
CA ILE A 190 -2.41 13.10 2.32
C ILE A 190 -2.43 11.78 3.08
N ILE A 191 -2.15 10.67 2.41
CA ILE A 191 -2.21 9.33 2.98
C ILE A 191 -0.81 8.74 3.03
N ASP A 192 -0.38 8.34 4.24
CA ASP A 192 0.89 7.64 4.47
C ASP A 192 0.64 6.34 5.25
N ASN A 193 1.62 5.43 5.25
CA ASN A 193 1.46 4.12 5.86
C ASN A 193 1.72 4.13 7.38
N HIS A 194 2.43 5.14 7.87
CA HIS A 194 2.67 5.47 9.28
C HIS A 194 3.12 6.93 9.38
N LEU A 195 3.00 7.55 10.56
CA LEU A 195 3.55 8.89 10.80
C LEU A 195 4.57 8.86 11.93
N LEU A 196 5.86 8.93 11.59
CA LEU A 196 6.98 8.91 12.56
C LEU A 196 7.70 10.27 12.62
N ASN A 197 8.53 10.57 11.62
CA ASN A 197 9.26 11.85 11.53
C ASN A 197 8.46 12.95 10.82
N GLY A 198 7.48 12.57 9.99
CA GLY A 198 6.63 13.49 9.24
C GLY A 198 7.32 14.29 8.13
N HIS A 199 8.59 14.03 7.81
CA HIS A 199 9.35 14.83 6.82
C HIS A 199 8.67 14.84 5.44
N SER A 200 8.35 13.66 4.89
CA SER A 200 7.69 13.54 3.58
C SER A 200 6.37 14.32 3.52
N VAL A 201 5.58 14.26 4.60
CA VAL A 201 4.29 14.96 4.71
C VAL A 201 4.48 16.47 4.81
N ILE A 202 5.34 16.94 5.73
CA ILE A 202 5.66 18.37 5.91
C ILE A 202 6.17 18.97 4.60
N ASN A 203 7.11 18.29 3.94
CA ASN A 203 7.69 18.73 2.68
C ASN A 203 6.65 18.77 1.55
N LEU A 204 5.78 17.76 1.47
CA LEU A 204 4.71 17.75 0.49
C LEU A 204 3.73 18.92 0.71
N ILE A 205 3.33 19.18 1.96
CA ILE A 205 2.47 20.32 2.32
C ILE A 205 3.13 21.64 1.91
N MET A 206 4.41 21.84 2.26
CA MET A 206 5.16 23.04 1.85
C MET A 206 5.19 23.21 0.33
N LYS A 207 5.43 22.12 -0.41
CA LYS A 207 5.51 22.14 -1.86
C LYS A 207 4.18 22.44 -2.53
N ILE A 208 3.11 21.82 -2.04
CA ILE A 208 1.74 22.10 -2.51
C ILE A 208 1.39 23.56 -2.20
N HIS A 209 1.56 24.02 -0.96
CA HIS A 209 1.22 25.38 -0.56
C HIS A 209 2.03 26.44 -1.32
N LYS A 210 3.32 26.20 -1.59
CA LYS A 210 4.14 27.09 -2.41
C LYS A 210 3.58 27.27 -3.83
N LYS A 211 3.02 26.22 -4.41
CA LYS A 211 2.44 26.23 -5.76
C LYS A 211 0.97 26.69 -5.77
N TYR A 212 0.24 26.41 -4.70
CA TYR A 212 -1.19 26.65 -4.52
C TYR A 212 -1.48 27.25 -3.13
N PRO A 213 -1.16 28.54 -2.92
CA PRO A 213 -1.17 29.16 -1.59
C PRO A 213 -2.56 29.48 -1.03
N SER A 214 -3.63 29.33 -1.81
CA SER A 214 -5.00 29.54 -1.34
C SER A 214 -5.49 28.42 -0.40
N ARG A 215 -4.75 27.30 -0.35
CA ARG A 215 -5.06 26.14 0.48
C ARG A 215 -4.85 26.42 1.97
N GLN A 216 -5.94 26.42 2.72
CA GLN A 216 -5.93 26.70 4.16
C GLN A 216 -5.93 25.45 5.04
N MET A 217 -6.28 24.28 4.49
CA MET A 217 -6.41 23.07 5.30
C MET A 217 -5.91 21.82 4.60
N PHE A 218 -5.06 21.08 5.31
CA PHE A 218 -4.56 19.76 4.96
C PHE A 218 -5.04 18.75 6.00
N THR A 219 -5.28 17.52 5.57
CA THR A 219 -5.56 16.40 6.46
C THR A 219 -4.58 15.28 6.15
N VAL A 220 -4.00 14.67 7.18
CA VAL A 220 -3.09 13.53 7.06
C VAL A 220 -3.78 12.31 7.62
N LEU A 221 -3.88 11.25 6.83
CA LEU A 221 -4.49 9.98 7.18
C LEU A 221 -3.40 8.91 7.27
N THR A 222 -3.35 8.19 8.38
CA THR A 222 -2.37 7.12 8.60
C THR A 222 -2.99 6.03 9.49
N PRO A 223 -2.69 4.73 9.32
CA PRO A 223 -3.15 3.71 10.26
C PRO A 223 -2.61 3.96 11.68
N ILE A 224 -1.36 4.43 11.78
CA ILE A 224 -0.64 4.61 13.04
C ILE A 224 0.07 5.97 13.09
N ASP A 225 -0.11 6.70 14.20
CA ASP A 225 0.62 7.93 14.54
C ASP A 225 1.62 7.64 15.67
N LEU A 226 2.91 7.82 15.39
CA LEU A 226 4.06 7.56 16.26
C LEU A 226 4.87 8.84 16.50
N ARG A 227 4.34 10.01 16.16
CA ARG A 227 5.08 11.27 16.26
C ARG A 227 5.48 11.55 17.69
N SER A 228 6.77 11.81 17.88
CA SER A 228 7.28 12.39 19.11
C SER A 228 6.73 13.81 19.33
N GLN A 229 6.90 14.33 20.54
CA GLN A 229 6.52 15.71 20.85
C GLN A 229 7.24 16.73 19.95
N SER A 230 8.53 16.53 19.67
CA SER A 230 9.29 17.41 18.76
C SER A 230 8.75 17.38 17.33
N VAL A 231 8.29 16.22 16.85
CA VAL A 231 7.66 16.14 15.52
C VAL A 231 6.30 16.84 15.53
N LYS A 232 5.47 16.67 16.58
CA LYS A 232 4.21 17.42 16.73
C LYS A 232 4.44 18.94 16.73
N GLU A 233 5.53 19.41 17.34
CA GLU A 233 5.95 20.82 17.30
C GLU A 233 6.38 21.28 15.90
N SER A 234 7.04 20.44 15.11
CA SER A 234 7.36 20.74 13.71
C SER A 234 6.10 20.94 12.86
N PHE A 235 5.07 20.11 13.04
CA PHE A 235 3.76 20.31 12.39
C PHE A 235 3.11 21.63 12.83
N SER A 236 3.10 21.90 14.14
CA SER A 236 2.52 23.13 14.70
C SER A 236 3.27 24.39 14.22
N SER A 237 4.58 24.29 14.00
CA SER A 237 5.41 25.37 13.47
C SER A 237 5.12 25.62 12.00
N LEU A 238 4.86 24.56 11.22
CA LEU A 238 4.43 24.66 9.83
C LEU A 238 3.05 25.30 9.69
N GLU A 239 2.09 24.91 10.53
CA GLU A 239 0.75 25.54 10.59
C GLU A 239 0.85 27.05 10.79
N LYS A 240 1.67 27.49 11.75
CA LYS A 240 1.89 28.91 12.05
C LYS A 240 2.61 29.64 10.91
N SER A 241 3.62 29.02 10.29
CA SER A 241 4.43 29.68 9.27
C SER A 241 3.68 29.87 7.95
N LEU A 242 2.79 28.93 7.61
CA LEU A 242 1.98 28.99 6.39
C LEU A 242 0.57 29.56 6.63
N ASN A 243 0.18 29.78 7.89
CA ASN A 243 -1.19 30.16 8.28
C ASN A 243 -2.24 29.17 7.73
N ILE A 244 -1.97 27.88 7.94
CA ILE A 244 -2.82 26.76 7.53
C ILE A 244 -3.18 25.90 8.75
N LYS A 245 -4.15 25.00 8.58
CA LYS A 245 -4.48 23.94 9.53
C LYS A 245 -4.07 22.57 8.98
N ILE A 246 -3.48 21.74 9.82
CA ILE A 246 -3.11 20.35 9.50
C ILE A 246 -3.82 19.41 10.48
N ASN A 247 -4.87 18.74 10.02
CA ASN A 247 -5.55 17.72 10.81
C ASN A 247 -4.81 16.38 10.67
N ILE A 248 -4.66 15.64 11.77
CA ILE A 248 -4.06 14.30 11.76
C ILE A 248 -5.13 13.33 12.22
N ILE A 249 -5.36 12.28 11.43
CA ILE A 249 -6.35 11.25 11.68
C ILE A 249 -5.66 9.90 11.59
N SER A 250 -5.78 9.10 12.66
CA SER A 250 -5.24 7.75 12.70
C SER A 250 -6.17 6.75 13.38
N LEU A 251 -5.96 5.45 13.12
CA LEU A 251 -6.69 4.38 13.80
C LEU A 251 -6.14 4.11 15.19
N MET A 252 -4.81 4.25 15.33
CA MET A 252 -4.11 4.20 16.61
C MET A 252 -3.09 5.33 16.69
N SER A 253 -2.84 5.81 17.91
CA SER A 253 -1.73 6.71 18.20
C SER A 253 -0.97 6.25 19.43
N PHE A 254 0.34 6.50 19.44
CA PHE A 254 1.24 6.02 20.47
C PHE A 254 2.19 7.13 20.94
N ASP A 255 2.51 7.10 22.23
CA ASP A 255 3.73 7.69 22.74
C ASP A 255 4.85 6.66 22.62
N VAL A 256 6.01 7.09 22.14
CA VAL A 256 7.14 6.19 21.88
C VAL A 256 8.37 6.64 22.67
N GLU A 257 8.93 5.70 23.42
CA GLU A 257 10.14 5.91 24.22
C GLU A 257 11.19 4.86 23.82
N VAL A 258 12.39 5.33 23.44
CA VAL A 258 13.55 4.46 23.21
C VAL A 258 14.35 4.39 24.50
N GLN A 259 14.64 3.18 24.97
CA GLN A 259 15.33 2.94 26.23
C GLN A 259 16.53 2.02 25.99
N ASP A 260 17.64 2.29 26.69
CA ASP A 260 18.78 1.38 26.76
C ASP A 260 18.48 0.28 27.81
N ILE A 261 18.78 -0.98 27.49
CA ILE A 261 18.58 -2.12 28.38
C ILE A 261 19.93 -2.51 28.99
N GLN A 262 20.02 -2.54 30.32
CA GLN A 262 21.25 -2.91 31.00
C GLN A 262 21.45 -4.42 31.18
N ASN A 263 20.42 -5.28 31.07
CA ASN A 263 20.53 -6.69 31.50
C ASN A 263 19.57 -7.75 30.87
N VAL A 264 18.94 -7.52 29.71
CA VAL A 264 18.15 -8.60 29.04
C VAL A 264 18.25 -8.48 27.53
N THR A 265 18.73 -9.53 26.86
CA THR A 265 18.78 -9.63 25.39
C THR A 265 17.54 -10.41 24.92
N HIS A 266 16.40 -9.74 24.74
CA HIS A 266 15.42 -10.26 23.79
C HIS A 266 15.98 -9.98 22.40
N GLN A 267 16.48 -11.02 21.72
CA GLN A 267 16.99 -10.87 20.36
C GLN A 267 15.80 -10.66 19.41
N LEU A 268 15.92 -9.65 18.53
CA LEU A 268 15.03 -9.55 17.38
C LEU A 268 15.10 -10.84 16.55
N THR A 269 13.94 -11.27 16.05
CA THR A 269 13.92 -12.39 15.12
C THR A 269 14.45 -11.91 13.78
N HIS A 270 15.58 -12.47 13.36
CA HIS A 270 16.20 -12.15 12.08
C HIS A 270 15.42 -12.83 10.96
N ASN A 271 15.06 -12.05 9.94
CA ASN A 271 14.44 -12.56 8.74
C ASN A 271 15.49 -13.23 7.85
N GLU A 272 15.32 -14.52 7.62
CA GLU A 272 16.22 -15.36 6.86
C GLU A 272 15.71 -15.55 5.43
N LEU A 273 16.63 -15.52 4.47
CA LEU A 273 16.33 -15.96 3.12
C LEU A 273 15.92 -17.42 3.15
N LEU A 274 14.73 -17.71 2.63
CA LEU A 274 14.19 -19.05 2.54
C LEU A 274 15.07 -19.87 1.57
N LYS A 275 15.57 -21.00 2.06
CA LYS A 275 16.42 -21.92 1.29
C LYS A 275 15.66 -23.23 1.09
N ASN A 276 15.30 -23.51 -0.15
CA ASN A 276 14.69 -24.78 -0.54
C ASN A 276 15.11 -25.13 -1.98
N ASN A 277 14.95 -26.40 -2.35
CA ASN A 277 15.13 -26.79 -3.74
C ASN A 277 14.02 -26.20 -4.62
N HIS A 278 14.32 -25.97 -5.89
CA HIS A 278 13.29 -25.58 -6.85
C HIS A 278 12.39 -26.79 -7.10
N HIS A 279 11.09 -26.58 -6.94
CA HIS A 279 10.10 -27.62 -7.21
C HIS A 279 9.68 -27.61 -8.68
N GLU A 280 9.17 -28.75 -9.15
CA GLU A 280 8.55 -28.85 -10.47
C GLU A 280 7.18 -28.14 -10.44
N THR A 281 7.19 -26.84 -10.69
CA THR A 281 5.99 -25.99 -10.67
C THR A 281 5.54 -25.64 -12.09
N LYS A 282 4.26 -25.87 -12.40
CA LYS A 282 3.67 -25.46 -13.68
C LYS A 282 3.54 -23.94 -13.73
N VAL A 283 4.23 -23.29 -14.66
CA VAL A 283 4.16 -21.83 -14.83
C VAL A 283 3.33 -21.48 -16.07
N GLN A 284 2.31 -20.65 -15.89
CA GLN A 284 1.45 -20.15 -16.96
C GLN A 284 1.45 -18.62 -16.97
N TYR A 285 1.20 -18.05 -18.15
CA TYR A 285 1.20 -16.61 -18.37
C TYR A 285 -0.10 -16.23 -19.08
N TYR A 286 -0.77 -15.20 -18.58
CA TYR A 286 -2.09 -14.78 -19.06
C TYR A 286 -2.23 -13.26 -19.06
N SER A 287 -2.78 -12.69 -20.13
CA SER A 287 -3.01 -11.24 -20.21
C SER A 287 -4.49 -10.91 -20.00
N LEU A 288 -4.76 -9.95 -19.11
CA LEU A 288 -6.09 -9.36 -18.94
C LEU A 288 -6.33 -8.15 -19.84
N ARG A 289 -5.35 -7.73 -20.65
CA ARG A 289 -5.45 -6.52 -21.47
C ARG A 289 -6.65 -6.50 -22.42
N HIS A 290 -7.07 -7.66 -22.91
CA HIS A 290 -8.16 -7.81 -23.87
C HIS A 290 -9.54 -7.41 -23.34
N ILE A 291 -9.75 -7.41 -22.01
CA ILE A 291 -11.00 -6.95 -21.39
C ILE A 291 -10.94 -5.52 -20.85
N ILE A 292 -9.75 -4.91 -20.83
CA ILE A 292 -9.58 -3.52 -20.38
C ILE A 292 -9.89 -2.59 -21.56
N ASN A 293 -10.85 -1.69 -21.36
CA ASN A 293 -11.16 -0.64 -22.32
C ASN A 293 -9.95 0.30 -22.48
N ASP A 294 -9.64 0.69 -23.73
CA ASP A 294 -8.53 1.59 -24.06
C ASP A 294 -8.59 2.93 -23.33
N TYR A 295 -9.77 3.37 -22.90
CA TYR A 295 -9.94 4.54 -22.01
C TYR A 295 -9.07 4.42 -20.75
N PHE A 296 -8.98 3.22 -20.16
CA PHE A 296 -8.23 2.95 -18.93
C PHE A 296 -6.73 2.71 -19.15
N ILE A 297 -6.24 2.85 -20.39
CA ILE A 297 -4.85 2.60 -20.75
C ILE A 297 -4.13 3.92 -21.00
N VAL A 298 -3.06 4.19 -20.26
CA VAL A 298 -2.24 5.39 -20.41
C VAL A 298 -0.93 5.04 -21.10
N LYS A 299 -0.75 5.49 -22.34
CA LYS A 299 0.54 5.39 -23.03
C LYS A 299 1.49 6.42 -22.45
N ALA A 300 2.51 5.95 -21.74
CA ALA A 300 3.51 6.81 -21.12
C ALA A 300 4.87 6.11 -21.11
N GLN A 301 5.93 6.90 -21.27
CA GLN A 301 7.32 6.44 -21.23
C GLN A 301 7.92 6.68 -19.84
N ASN A 302 8.39 5.62 -19.20
CA ASN A 302 9.12 5.64 -17.93
C ASN A 302 10.62 5.52 -18.16
N MET A 303 11.42 6.31 -17.46
CA MET A 303 12.88 6.20 -17.47
C MET A 303 13.40 5.58 -16.17
N LEU A 304 13.99 4.39 -16.30
CA LEU A 304 14.62 3.67 -15.19
C LEU A 304 15.90 4.38 -14.71
N ARG A 305 16.43 4.01 -13.54
CA ARG A 305 17.68 4.54 -12.95
C ARG A 305 18.90 4.27 -13.81
N ASN A 306 18.90 3.17 -14.57
CA ASN A 306 19.97 2.85 -15.52
C ASN A 306 19.82 3.57 -16.88
N GLY A 307 18.85 4.48 -17.04
CA GLY A 307 18.59 5.22 -18.28
C GLY A 307 17.75 4.50 -19.33
N THR A 308 17.38 3.24 -19.09
CA THR A 308 16.49 2.48 -19.99
C THR A 308 15.10 3.11 -20.02
N ILE A 309 14.50 3.18 -21.20
CA ILE A 309 13.11 3.64 -21.39
C ILE A 309 12.18 2.42 -21.47
N HIS A 310 11.09 2.47 -20.70
CA HIS A 310 9.98 1.52 -20.76
C HIS A 310 8.74 2.24 -21.29
N ASP A 311 8.12 1.69 -22.32
CA ASP A 311 7.03 2.32 -23.07
C ASP A 311 5.70 1.55 -22.99
N ASN A 312 5.64 0.47 -22.23
CA ASN A 312 4.37 -0.22 -22.02
C ASN A 312 3.42 0.65 -21.20
N PRO A 313 2.13 0.59 -21.54
CA PRO A 313 1.18 1.50 -20.97
C PRO A 313 0.90 1.18 -19.50
N TYR A 314 0.44 2.21 -18.80
CA TYR A 314 -0.06 2.12 -17.44
C TYR A 314 -1.56 1.90 -17.41
N PHE A 315 -2.06 1.46 -16.27
CA PHE A 315 -3.48 1.29 -16.02
C PHE A 315 -4.01 2.44 -15.16
N ILE A 316 -5.04 3.15 -15.64
CA ILE A 316 -5.61 4.31 -14.92
C ILE A 316 -6.08 3.93 -13.52
N SER A 317 -6.66 2.75 -13.36
CA SER A 317 -7.22 2.26 -12.10
C SER A 317 -6.18 1.93 -11.03
N THR A 318 -4.91 2.31 -11.24
CA THR A 318 -3.87 2.36 -10.19
C THR A 318 -3.83 3.71 -9.45
N GLY A 319 -4.56 4.72 -9.94
CA GLY A 319 -4.56 6.07 -9.38
C GLY A 319 -3.34 6.92 -9.75
N ARG A 320 -2.38 6.40 -10.53
CA ARG A 320 -1.13 7.11 -10.90
C ARG A 320 -1.31 8.36 -11.77
N PHE A 321 -2.44 8.46 -12.47
CA PHE A 321 -2.73 9.51 -13.46
C PHE A 321 -3.99 10.31 -13.13
N THR A 322 -4.38 10.32 -11.86
CA THR A 322 -5.68 10.76 -11.34
C THR A 322 -6.80 9.77 -11.65
N LEU A 323 -7.63 9.52 -10.65
CA LEU A 323 -8.83 8.69 -10.72
C LEU A 323 -9.98 9.44 -10.05
N ASN A 324 -11.10 9.61 -10.75
CA ASN A 324 -12.32 10.18 -10.18
C ASN A 324 -13.34 9.10 -9.78
N GLY A 325 -14.37 9.48 -9.02
CA GLY A 325 -15.37 8.55 -8.48
C GLY A 325 -16.10 7.72 -9.55
N ARG A 326 -16.39 8.30 -10.72
CA ARG A 326 -16.99 7.57 -11.84
C ARG A 326 -16.05 6.52 -12.43
N GLU A 327 -14.79 6.87 -12.64
CA GLU A 327 -13.78 5.93 -13.11
C GLU A 327 -13.52 4.81 -12.09
N GLN A 328 -13.63 5.12 -10.80
CA GLN A 328 -13.56 4.14 -9.72
C GLN A 328 -14.69 3.11 -9.81
N GLN A 329 -15.94 3.55 -9.95
CA GLN A 329 -17.09 2.65 -10.09
C GLN A 329 -16.91 1.69 -11.28
N ILE A 330 -16.52 2.22 -12.44
CA ILE A 330 -16.25 1.39 -13.62
C ILE A 330 -15.08 0.42 -13.38
N SER A 331 -14.06 0.85 -12.64
CA SER A 331 -12.91 0.01 -12.30
C SER A 331 -13.31 -1.16 -11.40
N GLU A 332 -14.21 -0.95 -10.44
CA GLU A 332 -14.71 -1.99 -9.53
C GLU A 332 -15.47 -3.08 -10.29
N GLU A 333 -16.35 -2.71 -11.22
CA GLU A 333 -17.05 -3.65 -12.11
C GLU A 333 -16.05 -4.46 -12.96
N LEU A 334 -15.00 -3.78 -13.46
CA LEU A 334 -13.95 -4.43 -14.23
C LEU A 334 -13.15 -5.44 -13.38
N PHE A 335 -12.83 -5.12 -12.12
CA PHE A 335 -12.12 -6.03 -11.22
C PHE A 335 -12.93 -7.27 -10.87
N GLN A 336 -14.24 -7.11 -10.66
CA GLN A 336 -15.15 -8.24 -10.49
C GLN A 336 -15.09 -9.17 -11.70
N ARG A 337 -15.28 -8.62 -12.90
CA ARG A 337 -15.23 -9.41 -14.14
C ARG A 337 -13.87 -10.09 -14.36
N MET A 338 -12.78 -9.42 -14.01
CA MET A 338 -11.43 -10.00 -14.04
C MET A 338 -11.33 -11.21 -13.10
N GLY A 339 -11.81 -11.09 -11.87
CA GLY A 339 -11.78 -12.18 -10.91
C GLY A 339 -12.65 -13.36 -11.34
N GLU A 340 -13.85 -13.11 -11.88
CA GLU A 340 -14.72 -14.14 -12.46
C GLU A 340 -14.03 -14.90 -13.61
N LEU A 341 -13.42 -14.17 -14.56
CA LEU A 341 -12.69 -14.77 -15.69
C LEU A 341 -11.50 -15.61 -15.22
N LEU A 342 -10.75 -15.13 -14.22
CA LEU A 342 -9.64 -15.90 -13.65
C LEU A 342 -10.13 -17.10 -12.84
N GLY A 343 -11.34 -17.02 -12.28
CA GLY A 343 -11.99 -18.13 -11.59
C GLY A 343 -12.13 -19.37 -12.48
N ASP A 344 -12.35 -19.20 -13.78
CA ASP A 344 -12.41 -20.31 -14.75
C ASP A 344 -11.05 -21.02 -14.97
N LEU A 345 -9.94 -20.38 -14.58
CA LEU A 345 -8.57 -20.92 -14.70
C LEU A 345 -8.06 -21.55 -13.41
N LEU A 346 -8.79 -21.40 -12.31
CA LEU A 346 -8.35 -21.73 -10.95
C LEU A 346 -9.33 -22.71 -10.30
N ASP A 347 -8.88 -23.44 -9.29
CA ASP A 347 -9.73 -24.35 -8.51
C ASP A 347 -9.96 -23.81 -7.09
N ASP A 348 -10.47 -24.61 -6.14
CA ASP A 348 -10.74 -24.18 -4.77
C ASP A 348 -9.52 -24.28 -3.81
N SER A 349 -8.34 -24.65 -4.30
CA SER A 349 -7.13 -24.84 -3.48
C SER A 349 -6.63 -23.55 -2.82
N SER A 350 -5.67 -23.66 -1.90
CA SER A 350 -5.09 -22.50 -1.22
C SER A 350 -4.25 -21.66 -2.18
N LYS A 351 -4.42 -20.34 -2.13
CA LYS A 351 -3.79 -19.41 -3.08
C LYS A 351 -3.12 -18.23 -2.42
N MET A 352 -1.95 -17.88 -2.93
CA MET A 352 -1.28 -16.61 -2.66
C MET A 352 -1.33 -15.72 -3.91
N ILE A 353 -1.83 -14.51 -3.74
CA ILE A 353 -1.89 -13.48 -4.77
C ILE A 353 -0.81 -12.45 -4.44
N ILE A 354 -0.01 -12.10 -5.43
CA ILE A 354 1.13 -11.19 -5.27
C ILE A 354 0.90 -9.96 -6.14
N GLY A 355 0.91 -8.79 -5.51
CA GLY A 355 0.98 -7.49 -6.18
C GLY A 355 2.40 -6.93 -6.15
N ILE A 356 2.87 -6.34 -7.26
CA ILE A 356 4.24 -5.83 -7.35
C ILE A 356 4.31 -4.36 -6.92
N GLY A 357 4.93 -4.11 -5.77
CA GLY A 357 5.24 -2.78 -5.25
C GLY A 357 3.99 -1.92 -5.06
N GLU A 358 3.94 -0.82 -5.81
CA GLU A 358 2.81 0.13 -5.81
C GLU A 358 1.52 -0.48 -6.39
N PHE A 359 1.61 -1.60 -7.12
CA PHE A 359 0.48 -2.28 -7.76
C PHE A 359 -0.14 -3.34 -6.84
N LEU A 360 -0.72 -2.92 -5.71
CA LEU A 360 -1.37 -3.82 -4.74
C LEU A 360 -2.90 -3.69 -4.67
N TYR A 361 -3.46 -2.50 -4.90
CA TYR A 361 -4.92 -2.29 -4.80
C TYR A 361 -5.71 -3.15 -5.80
N VAL A 362 -5.28 -3.18 -7.06
CA VAL A 362 -5.94 -3.97 -8.11
C VAL A 362 -5.88 -5.48 -7.80
N PRO A 363 -4.73 -6.06 -7.42
CA PRO A 363 -4.68 -7.45 -6.94
C PRO A 363 -5.62 -7.74 -5.76
N LEU A 364 -5.73 -6.83 -4.79
CA LEU A 364 -6.67 -6.98 -3.67
C LEU A 364 -8.12 -7.06 -4.17
N GLN A 365 -8.50 -6.19 -5.09
CA GLN A 365 -9.86 -6.15 -5.65
C GLN A 365 -10.21 -7.41 -6.44
N ILE A 366 -9.32 -7.86 -7.34
CA ILE A 366 -9.54 -9.07 -8.14
C ILE A 366 -9.59 -10.31 -7.23
N ALA A 367 -8.70 -10.41 -6.24
CA ALA A 367 -8.59 -11.58 -5.37
C ALA A 367 -9.86 -11.92 -4.59
N ARG A 368 -10.73 -10.93 -4.31
CA ARG A 368 -12.00 -11.13 -3.60
C ARG A 368 -12.97 -12.04 -4.34
N TYR A 369 -12.88 -12.08 -5.66
CA TYR A 369 -13.78 -12.82 -6.53
C TYR A 369 -13.19 -14.16 -6.98
N LEU A 370 -11.98 -14.52 -6.52
CA LEU A 370 -11.36 -15.80 -6.84
C LEU A 370 -11.96 -16.95 -6.01
N PRO A 371 -12.05 -18.16 -6.58
CA PRO A 371 -12.55 -19.34 -5.89
C PRO A 371 -11.66 -19.76 -4.70
N GLY A 372 -12.23 -20.54 -3.79
CA GLY A 372 -11.54 -21.03 -2.59
C GLY A 372 -11.67 -20.17 -1.33
N LYS A 373 -11.53 -20.82 -0.18
CA LYS A 373 -11.64 -20.17 1.14
C LYS A 373 -10.33 -19.50 1.57
N GLU A 374 -9.19 -20.10 1.22
CA GLU A 374 -7.85 -19.64 1.59
C GLU A 374 -7.22 -18.84 0.44
N VAL A 375 -7.69 -17.61 0.28
CA VAL A 375 -7.17 -16.66 -0.71
C VAL A 375 -6.46 -15.56 0.06
N LYS A 376 -5.13 -15.52 -0.04
CA LYS A 376 -4.29 -14.53 0.65
C LYS A 376 -3.59 -13.63 -0.35
N VAL A 377 -3.44 -12.35 -0.03
CA VAL A 377 -2.79 -11.36 -0.87
C VAL A 377 -1.61 -10.74 -0.13
N GLN A 378 -0.49 -10.53 -0.81
CA GLN A 378 0.65 -9.78 -0.31
C GLN A 378 1.25 -8.89 -1.39
N GLY A 379 1.61 -7.66 -1.01
CA GLY A 379 2.42 -6.78 -1.83
C GLY A 379 3.90 -7.04 -1.63
N THR A 380 4.67 -7.05 -2.72
CA THR A 380 6.13 -7.00 -2.62
C THR A 380 6.57 -5.61 -2.15
N THR A 381 7.70 -5.51 -1.47
CA THR A 381 8.24 -4.20 -1.03
C THR A 381 9.74 -4.13 -1.29
N ARG A 382 10.25 -2.93 -1.58
CA ARG A 382 11.70 -2.64 -1.65
C ARG A 382 12.37 -2.46 -0.28
N PHE A 383 11.59 -2.30 0.77
CA PHE A 383 12.10 -2.13 2.13
C PHE A 383 12.55 -3.49 2.68
N ASN A 384 13.81 -3.55 3.12
CA ASN A 384 14.39 -4.77 3.64
C ASN A 384 14.17 -4.88 5.15
N PHE A 385 13.18 -5.66 5.57
CA PHE A 385 12.97 -5.97 6.98
C PHE A 385 13.98 -7.04 7.41
N ASP A 386 15.19 -6.66 7.83
CA ASP A 386 16.25 -7.63 8.20
C ASP A 386 16.00 -8.31 9.53
N SER A 387 15.58 -7.56 10.54
CA SER A 387 15.22 -8.05 11.87
C SER A 387 13.90 -7.41 12.24
N SER A 388 12.89 -8.21 12.60
CA SER A 388 11.53 -7.69 12.81
C SER A 388 10.84 -8.30 14.01
N THR A 389 9.92 -7.54 14.61
CA THR A 389 9.07 -8.00 15.72
C THR A 389 7.77 -8.66 15.23
N LEU A 390 7.72 -9.10 13.97
CA LEU A 390 6.56 -9.77 13.40
C LEU A 390 6.39 -11.17 13.99
N ASN A 391 5.23 -11.46 14.58
CA ASN A 391 4.93 -12.72 15.27
C ASN A 391 4.51 -13.88 14.33
N HIS A 392 4.94 -13.90 13.07
CA HIS A 392 4.55 -14.96 12.13
C HIS A 392 5.73 -15.84 11.75
N SER A 393 6.35 -15.60 10.59
CA SER A 393 7.44 -16.39 10.05
C SER A 393 8.61 -15.49 9.71
N ASN A 394 9.80 -15.87 10.14
CA ASN A 394 10.98 -15.09 9.82
C ASN A 394 11.54 -15.39 8.43
N LYS A 395 10.80 -16.03 7.53
CA LYS A 395 11.30 -16.39 6.21
C LYS A 395 10.90 -15.35 5.16
N LYS A 396 11.86 -14.99 4.32
CA LYS A 396 11.68 -14.08 3.20
C LYS A 396 12.28 -14.64 1.90
N ILE A 397 11.80 -14.15 0.77
CA ILE A 397 12.50 -14.27 -0.51
C ILE A 397 12.88 -12.87 -1.00
N SER A 398 13.95 -12.81 -1.80
CA SER A 398 14.45 -11.57 -2.41
C SER A 398 14.66 -11.78 -3.91
N PHE A 399 14.27 -10.80 -4.72
CA PHE A 399 14.37 -10.86 -6.18
C PHE A 399 14.51 -9.45 -6.75
N MET A 400 15.07 -9.34 -7.96
CA MET A 400 15.05 -8.11 -8.74
C MET A 400 13.62 -7.76 -9.13
N SER A 401 13.24 -6.50 -8.93
CA SER A 401 11.92 -6.01 -9.34
C SER A 401 11.73 -6.18 -10.86
N PRO A 402 10.59 -6.74 -11.30
CA PRO A 402 10.30 -6.86 -12.72
C PRO A 402 10.07 -5.50 -13.40
N LEU A 403 9.74 -4.46 -12.62
CA LEU A 403 9.50 -3.10 -13.13
C LEU A 403 10.81 -2.30 -13.25
N GLU A 404 11.78 -2.59 -12.38
CA GLU A 404 13.09 -1.94 -12.37
C GLU A 404 14.16 -2.86 -11.76
N ARG A 405 14.89 -3.59 -12.59
CA ARG A 405 15.82 -4.65 -12.16
C ARG A 405 17.00 -4.18 -11.28
N SER A 406 17.25 -2.88 -11.18
CA SER A 406 18.24 -2.32 -10.25
C SER A 406 17.74 -2.20 -8.81
N ILE A 407 16.46 -2.51 -8.56
CA ILE A 407 15.85 -2.46 -7.23
C ILE A 407 15.52 -3.89 -6.81
N THR A 408 15.97 -4.26 -5.61
CA THR A 408 15.59 -5.53 -4.97
C THR A 408 14.25 -5.38 -4.28
N HIS A 409 13.35 -6.32 -4.51
CA HIS A 409 12.08 -6.46 -3.81
C HIS A 409 12.11 -7.72 -2.93
N TYR A 410 11.23 -7.72 -1.94
CA TYR A 410 11.11 -8.77 -0.95
C TYR A 410 9.64 -9.18 -0.76
N LEU A 411 9.46 -10.44 -0.39
CA LEU A 411 8.24 -10.99 0.19
C LEU A 411 8.60 -11.69 1.50
N TYR A 412 7.73 -11.59 2.49
CA TYR A 412 7.99 -11.91 3.90
C TYR A 412 6.93 -12.82 4.49
N ASN A 413 7.27 -13.45 5.62
CA ASN A 413 6.42 -14.35 6.39
C ASN A 413 5.88 -15.51 5.53
N LEU A 414 6.80 -16.17 4.82
CA LEU A 414 6.50 -17.24 3.87
C LEU A 414 6.77 -18.62 4.45
N GLU A 415 5.91 -19.59 4.17
CA GLU A 415 6.14 -20.99 4.53
C GLU A 415 6.16 -21.88 3.28
N ILE A 416 6.97 -22.94 3.33
CA ILE A 416 7.03 -23.96 2.27
C ILE A 416 5.73 -24.75 2.27
N ASP A 417 5.23 -25.11 1.09
CA ASP A 417 4.02 -25.89 0.85
C ASP A 417 2.75 -25.27 1.47
N GLN A 418 2.77 -23.96 1.75
CA GLN A 418 1.64 -23.23 2.33
C GLN A 418 0.50 -23.01 1.32
N TYR A 419 0.86 -22.81 0.04
CA TYR A 419 -0.09 -22.49 -1.03
C TYR A 419 0.06 -23.45 -2.20
N ASP A 420 -1.05 -24.01 -2.64
CA ASP A 420 -1.10 -24.89 -3.82
C ASP A 420 -0.94 -24.09 -5.13
N GLN A 421 -1.45 -22.86 -5.18
CA GLN A 421 -1.34 -21.98 -6.34
C GLN A 421 -0.80 -20.60 -5.95
N ILE A 422 0.06 -20.04 -6.79
CA ILE A 422 0.54 -18.67 -6.66
C ILE A 422 0.11 -17.88 -7.89
N ILE A 423 -0.48 -16.71 -7.70
CA ILE A 423 -0.90 -15.81 -8.77
C ILE A 423 -0.14 -14.51 -8.62
N VAL A 424 0.63 -14.13 -9.64
CA VAL A 424 1.39 -12.88 -9.66
C VAL A 424 0.71 -11.92 -10.60
N LEU A 425 0.19 -10.80 -10.09
CA LEU A 425 -0.36 -9.73 -10.90
C LEU A 425 0.67 -8.61 -11.03
N VAL A 426 1.02 -8.29 -12.27
CA VAL A 426 1.95 -7.22 -12.60
C VAL A 426 1.29 -6.22 -13.53
N GLU A 427 1.45 -4.92 -13.25
CA GLU A 427 0.83 -3.88 -14.06
C GLU A 427 1.30 -3.96 -15.52
N ARG A 428 2.62 -4.01 -15.72
CA ARG A 428 3.26 -3.93 -17.03
C ARG A 428 4.59 -4.68 -17.04
N LEU A 429 4.89 -5.39 -18.14
CA LEU A 429 6.19 -6.05 -18.38
C LEU A 429 6.66 -5.77 -19.79
N ARG A 430 7.93 -5.37 -19.97
CA ARG A 430 8.54 -5.17 -21.29
C ARG A 430 8.74 -6.49 -22.01
N HIS A 431 9.28 -7.44 -21.26
CA HIS A 431 9.55 -8.78 -21.71
C HIS A 431 9.18 -9.75 -20.61
N LYS A 432 8.67 -10.91 -21.01
CA LYS A 432 8.33 -12.00 -20.10
C LYS A 432 9.49 -12.36 -19.17
N THR A 433 10.74 -12.26 -19.64
CA THR A 433 11.94 -12.60 -18.87
C THR A 433 12.23 -11.65 -17.70
N GLU A 434 11.56 -10.50 -17.60
CA GLU A 434 11.73 -9.57 -16.49
C GLU A 434 11.14 -10.11 -15.18
N ILE A 435 10.16 -11.03 -15.24
CA ILE A 435 9.55 -11.67 -14.06
C ILE A 435 10.27 -12.96 -13.63
N ASP A 436 11.25 -13.43 -14.42
CA ASP A 436 11.85 -14.76 -14.23
C ASP A 436 12.49 -14.91 -12.85
N ASP A 437 13.17 -13.87 -12.35
CA ASP A 437 13.81 -13.93 -11.04
C ASP A 437 12.79 -14.17 -9.92
N LEU A 438 11.68 -13.43 -9.92
CA LEU A 438 10.56 -13.66 -9.02
C LEU A 438 10.00 -15.07 -9.18
N VAL A 439 9.73 -15.53 -10.41
CA VAL A 439 9.20 -16.88 -10.66
C VAL A 439 10.13 -17.96 -10.11
N GLN A 440 11.45 -17.83 -10.28
CA GLN A 440 12.41 -18.76 -9.72
C GLN A 440 12.38 -18.76 -8.18
N GLN A 441 12.32 -17.58 -7.55
CA GLN A 441 12.19 -17.49 -6.10
C GLN A 441 10.85 -18.06 -5.60
N LEU A 442 9.77 -17.99 -6.37
CA LEU A 442 8.49 -18.58 -5.97
C LEU A 442 8.48 -20.11 -6.10
N LYS A 443 9.26 -20.69 -7.01
CA LYS A 443 9.37 -22.15 -7.17
C LYS A 443 9.93 -22.86 -5.94
N ILE A 444 10.64 -22.16 -5.07
CA ILE A 444 11.18 -22.74 -3.84
C ILE A 444 10.09 -22.92 -2.76
N LEU A 445 8.92 -22.28 -2.93
CA LEU A 445 7.79 -22.36 -1.99
C LEU A 445 6.96 -23.65 -2.14
N GLY A 446 7.22 -24.47 -3.16
CA GLY A 446 6.55 -25.77 -3.32
C GLY A 446 5.14 -25.73 -3.93
N ALA A 447 4.69 -24.57 -4.42
CA ALA A 447 3.40 -24.47 -5.10
C ALA A 447 3.33 -25.34 -6.36
N LYS A 448 2.17 -25.96 -6.61
CA LYS A 448 1.90 -26.81 -7.77
C LYS A 448 1.86 -25.99 -9.07
N SER A 449 1.36 -24.76 -8.99
CA SER A 449 1.27 -23.86 -10.14
C SER A 449 1.54 -22.40 -9.79
N ILE A 450 2.13 -21.69 -10.76
CA ILE A 450 2.28 -20.24 -10.76
C ILE A 450 1.57 -19.69 -12.00
N LEU A 451 0.63 -18.77 -11.80
CA LEU A 451 -0.03 -18.01 -12.87
C LEU A 451 0.46 -16.56 -12.83
N VAL A 452 1.17 -16.13 -13.86
CA VAL A 452 1.59 -14.72 -14.03
C VAL A 452 0.57 -14.01 -14.90
N ILE A 453 0.02 -12.92 -14.37
CA ILE A 453 -1.00 -12.10 -15.01
C ILE A 453 -0.44 -10.71 -15.26
N GLU A 454 -0.44 -10.29 -16.52
CA GLU A 454 -0.08 -8.92 -16.90
C GLU A 454 -1.32 -8.17 -17.39
N MET A 455 -1.39 -6.90 -17.01
CA MET A 455 -2.62 -6.12 -17.13
C MET A 455 -2.68 -5.33 -18.43
N THR A 456 -1.58 -4.71 -18.87
CA THR A 456 -1.64 -3.63 -19.85
C THR A 456 -1.14 -3.96 -21.26
N SER A 457 -0.57 -5.15 -21.50
CA SER A 457 -0.06 -5.64 -22.79
C SER A 457 -0.76 -6.93 -23.23
N ILE A 458 -0.99 -7.08 -24.54
CA ILE A 458 -1.71 -8.23 -25.11
C ILE A 458 -0.80 -9.47 -25.24
N ALA A 459 0.52 -9.29 -25.27
CA ALA A 459 1.45 -10.37 -25.61
C ALA A 459 2.45 -10.67 -24.47
N PHE A 460 2.30 -11.83 -23.84
CA PHE A 460 3.41 -12.52 -23.15
C PHE A 460 4.30 -13.35 -24.11
N ASN A 461 3.80 -13.60 -25.32
CA ASN A 461 4.30 -14.65 -26.22
C ASN A 461 5.06 -14.13 -27.45
N GLU A 462 5.28 -12.83 -27.57
CA GLU A 462 6.11 -12.28 -28.64
C GLU A 462 7.36 -11.69 -28.02
N ASP A 463 8.51 -12.29 -28.32
CA ASP A 463 9.80 -11.61 -28.22
C ASP A 463 9.68 -10.36 -29.10
N ARG A 464 9.31 -9.22 -28.50
CA ARG A 464 9.39 -7.92 -29.16
C ARG A 464 10.87 -7.66 -29.45
N LEU A 465 11.32 -8.07 -30.62
CA LEU A 465 12.58 -7.65 -31.22
C LEU A 465 12.48 -6.14 -31.39
N TYR A 466 13.15 -5.40 -30.51
CA TYR A 466 13.43 -3.98 -30.70
C TYR A 466 14.61 -3.82 -31.66
#